data_AF-A0A951YD71-F1
#
_entry.id   AF-A0A951YD71-F1
#
_cell.length_a   1.000
_cell.length_b   1.000
_cell.length_c   1.000
_cell.angle_alpha   90.00
_cell.angle_beta   90.00
_cell.angle_gamma   90.00
#
_symmetry.space_group_name_H-M   'P 1'
#
loop_
_entity.id
_entity.type
_entity.pdbx_description
1 polymer ?
#
loop_
_entity_poly.entity_id
_entity_poly.type
_entity_poly.pdbx_seq_one_letter_code
_entity_poly.pdbx_strand_id
1 'polypeptide(L)'
;MRRTITQLKKGLLFVAAILLTSTQLNAATYTAILSGAFSNTATWSGGIVPPLQLQLGDDVIIPSGITISLDQNLEIASSSTLDVDGALTGGTGYALILTSGTLSGTGSIDVDSFSAAFTSGFSFTGNLTTNAFHSTNANINSAATIVVDNTLYLSGGTMTMAAGSLALSNNATIVVDGGVITLSGGSANLANTYHVMYKGATSTAGIELSGSGLTNITINTNSGQEVKLSNNLTINGDLTLTMGALNLNNNNLTFSANGDLAASGSGTITSSSGSDITINASGGLSGTLRFTSGGNTVNNFTLNLGSGTATVMVNGDLMISGNLNLQQGRLNIAANKLELDANATVSGGSANSFVITGTGGTLSLNLNTGTTKTFHIGTNNDYAPIMIKSNSGSVNTRMNIGVNADVKANGTTGASAGATQPLVNATWFVASSAAAGVDVDMTVMWSSNMEVNSFDRTKAYISHYVNGKWDAYASAAATMSGSMYSMTRAGVNSFSPFAVFDENTTLSVDEIAANLAVNIYPNPANDVINISVTGNNTNMNAEIYNVSGQVVYKAAVQNNSSINISNLPDGMYYIKLNGQTANGTQKFIKQ
;
A
#
# COMPACT_ATOMS: atom_id res chain seq x y z
N MET A 1 -79.96 -24.49 46.42
CA MET A 1 -79.90 -24.56 44.94
C MET A 1 -78.44 -24.41 44.55
N ARG A 2 -77.80 -25.45 43.99
CA ARG A 2 -77.72 -25.71 42.52
C ARG A 2 -76.96 -24.54 41.85
N ARG A 3 -75.77 -24.70 41.24
CA ARG A 3 -75.29 -25.78 40.37
C ARG A 3 -73.76 -25.75 40.25
N THR A 4 -73.14 -26.88 40.53
CA THR A 4 -71.82 -27.29 40.02
C THR A 4 -72.09 -28.24 38.85
N ILE A 5 -71.70 -27.87 37.62
CA ILE A 5 -71.70 -28.76 36.44
C ILE A 5 -70.26 -29.29 36.36
N THR A 6 -69.92 -30.52 36.75
CA THR A 6 -70.34 -31.85 36.26
C THR A 6 -70.11 -32.04 34.76
N GLN A 7 -68.87 -32.32 34.35
CA GLN A 7 -68.54 -33.19 33.21
C GLN A 7 -67.12 -33.73 33.40
N LEU A 8 -66.97 -34.82 34.16
CA LEU A 8 -65.84 -35.75 34.04
C LEU A 8 -66.23 -37.07 34.70
N LYS A 9 -66.03 -38.17 33.96
CA LYS A 9 -66.14 -39.59 34.32
C LYS A 9 -67.44 -40.31 33.94
N LYS A 10 -67.35 -41.03 32.81
CA LYS A 10 -67.67 -42.45 32.55
C LYS A 10 -67.19 -42.68 31.10
N GLY A 11 -66.08 -43.34 30.82
CA GLY A 11 -65.75 -44.70 31.19
C GLY A 11 -66.19 -45.63 30.05
N LEU A 12 -65.33 -45.86 29.06
CA LEU A 12 -65.31 -47.12 28.32
C LEU A 12 -63.92 -47.38 27.73
N LEU A 13 -63.37 -48.53 28.13
CA LEU A 13 -62.20 -49.18 27.58
C LEU A 13 -62.21 -49.15 26.05
N PHE A 14 -61.15 -48.60 25.46
CA PHE A 14 -60.55 -49.17 24.26
C PHE A 14 -59.05 -49.18 24.50
N VAL A 15 -58.55 -50.31 25.01
CA VAL A 15 -57.14 -50.68 24.89
C VAL A 15 -56.94 -50.98 23.41
N ALA A 16 -56.70 -49.94 22.62
CA ALA A 16 -55.96 -50.10 21.38
C ALA A 16 -54.51 -50.26 21.81
N ALA A 17 -54.06 -51.50 21.89
CA ALA A 17 -52.65 -51.82 21.74
C ALA A 17 -52.23 -51.27 20.37
N ILE A 18 -51.84 -50.00 20.33
CA ILE A 18 -50.95 -49.55 19.29
C ILE A 18 -49.67 -50.32 19.59
N LEU A 19 -49.50 -51.41 18.84
CA LEU A 19 -48.20 -51.99 18.56
C LEU A 19 -47.35 -50.80 18.09
N LEU A 20 -46.63 -50.15 19.01
CA LEU A 20 -45.34 -49.59 18.67
C LEU A 20 -44.52 -50.81 18.26
N THR A 21 -44.63 -51.20 16.99
CA THR A 21 -43.49 -51.80 16.34
C THR A 21 -42.46 -50.68 16.33
N SER A 22 -41.72 -50.56 17.43
CA SER A 22 -40.33 -50.16 17.30
C SER A 22 -39.79 -51.15 16.28
N THR A 23 -39.66 -50.72 15.02
CA THR A 23 -38.66 -51.30 14.15
C THR A 23 -37.38 -51.03 14.92
N GLN A 24 -36.97 -51.98 15.77
CA GLN A 24 -35.57 -52.08 16.16
C GLN A 24 -34.85 -52.13 14.83
N LEU A 25 -34.22 -51.02 14.44
CA LEU A 25 -33.11 -51.11 13.51
C LEU A 25 -32.12 -52.02 14.23
N ASN A 26 -32.07 -53.28 13.79
CA ASN A 26 -31.10 -54.22 14.31
C ASN A 26 -29.75 -53.76 13.77
N ALA A 27 -28.90 -53.30 14.67
CA ALA A 27 -27.46 -53.22 14.47
C ALA A 27 -26.99 -54.47 13.74
N ALA A 28 -26.43 -54.33 12.54
CA ALA A 28 -25.92 -55.43 11.75
C ALA A 28 -24.40 -55.35 11.62
N THR A 29 -23.73 -56.51 11.73
CA THR A 29 -22.29 -56.62 11.49
C THR A 29 -22.05 -57.18 10.09
N TYR A 30 -21.36 -56.41 9.27
CA TYR A 30 -20.96 -56.77 7.91
C TYR A 30 -19.45 -56.97 7.89
N THR A 31 -19.00 -58.22 7.71
CA THR A 31 -17.56 -58.52 7.64
C THR A 31 -17.19 -58.88 6.22
N ALA A 32 -16.24 -58.16 5.64
CA ALA A 32 -15.69 -58.52 4.35
C ALA A 32 -14.95 -59.87 4.44
N ILE A 33 -15.23 -60.78 3.51
CA ILE A 33 -14.60 -62.11 3.43
C ILE A 33 -13.79 -62.30 2.15
N LEU A 34 -13.95 -61.40 1.17
CA LEU A 34 -13.26 -61.42 -0.11
C LEU A 34 -13.01 -59.99 -0.58
N SER A 35 -11.87 -59.74 -1.23
CA SER A 35 -11.63 -58.46 -1.89
C SER A 35 -12.57 -58.25 -3.07
N GLY A 36 -13.11 -57.04 -3.22
CA GLY A 36 -14.09 -56.75 -4.27
C GLY A 36 -14.74 -55.38 -4.14
N ALA A 37 -15.70 -55.11 -5.02
CA ALA A 37 -16.51 -53.90 -4.95
C ALA A 37 -17.40 -53.89 -3.70
N PHE A 38 -17.63 -52.70 -3.13
CA PHE A 38 -18.49 -52.52 -1.94
C PHE A 38 -19.90 -53.03 -2.20
N SER A 39 -20.45 -52.79 -3.39
CA SER A 39 -21.80 -53.22 -3.79
C SER A 39 -21.96 -54.73 -4.07
N ASN A 40 -20.87 -55.51 -4.10
CA ASN A 40 -20.93 -56.92 -4.47
C ASN A 40 -21.30 -57.79 -3.26
N THR A 41 -22.38 -58.57 -3.38
CA THR A 41 -22.85 -59.48 -2.33
C THR A 41 -21.80 -60.53 -1.94
N ALA A 42 -20.94 -60.97 -2.87
CA ALA A 42 -19.91 -61.97 -2.61
C ALA A 42 -18.76 -61.44 -1.72
N THR A 43 -18.63 -60.12 -1.60
CA THR A 43 -17.65 -59.45 -0.74
C THR A 43 -17.93 -59.69 0.74
N TRP A 44 -19.21 -59.81 1.11
CA TRP A 44 -19.68 -59.72 2.50
C TRP A 44 -20.15 -61.05 3.07
N SER A 45 -19.89 -61.27 4.36
CA SER A 45 -20.42 -62.41 5.09
C SER A 45 -21.95 -62.48 4.99
N GLY A 46 -22.48 -63.68 4.74
CA GLY A 46 -23.93 -63.88 4.57
C GLY A 46 -24.52 -63.34 3.26
N GLY A 47 -23.72 -62.77 2.36
CA GLY A 47 -24.20 -62.27 1.07
C GLY A 47 -24.99 -60.95 1.15
N ILE A 48 -24.91 -60.24 2.27
CA ILE A 48 -25.65 -59.00 2.52
C ILE A 48 -24.70 -57.81 2.40
N VAL A 49 -25.03 -56.89 1.50
CA VAL A 49 -24.25 -55.67 1.27
C VAL A 49 -24.61 -54.63 2.35
N PRO A 50 -23.63 -53.96 2.98
CA PRO A 50 -23.91 -52.86 3.89
C PRO A 50 -24.66 -51.72 3.19
N PRO A 51 -25.56 -51.01 3.88
CA PRO A 51 -26.21 -49.84 3.31
C PRO A 51 -25.18 -48.73 3.02
N LEU A 52 -25.42 -47.94 1.98
CA LEU A 52 -24.54 -46.79 1.62
C LEU A 52 -24.59 -45.66 2.65
N GLN A 53 -25.64 -45.61 3.46
CA GLN A 53 -25.71 -44.77 4.66
C GLN A 53 -25.92 -45.70 5.84
N LEU A 54 -24.88 -45.85 6.65
CA LEU A 54 -24.89 -46.78 7.79
C LEU A 54 -25.94 -46.35 8.81
N GLN A 55 -26.68 -47.34 9.31
CA GLN A 55 -27.75 -47.13 10.26
C GLN A 55 -27.24 -47.24 11.69
N LEU A 56 -28.10 -46.90 12.66
CA LEU A 56 -27.75 -46.91 14.08
C LEU A 56 -27.21 -48.29 14.52
N GLY A 57 -25.92 -48.32 14.88
CA GLY A 57 -25.23 -49.50 15.40
C GLY A 57 -24.74 -50.49 14.35
N ASP A 58 -24.82 -50.17 13.05
CA ASP A 58 -24.18 -51.00 12.02
C ASP A 58 -22.66 -51.00 12.20
N ASP A 59 -22.04 -52.18 12.05
CA ASP A 59 -20.59 -52.38 12.11
C ASP A 59 -20.09 -52.95 10.78
N VAL A 60 -19.28 -52.18 10.05
CA VAL A 60 -18.64 -52.63 8.81
C VAL A 60 -17.16 -52.91 9.08
N ILE A 61 -16.72 -54.15 8.87
CA ILE A 61 -15.36 -54.60 9.19
C ILE A 61 -14.67 -55.02 7.89
N ILE A 62 -13.51 -54.41 7.61
CA ILE A 62 -12.59 -54.76 6.52
C ILE A 62 -11.31 -55.34 7.15
N PRO A 63 -11.19 -56.68 7.24
CA PRO A 63 -10.04 -57.32 7.85
C PRO A 63 -8.72 -57.10 7.09
N SER A 64 -7.60 -57.27 7.79
CA SER A 64 -6.26 -57.25 7.18
C SER A 64 -6.17 -58.24 6.00
N GLY A 65 -5.54 -57.80 4.90
CA GLY A 65 -5.39 -58.57 3.67
C GLY A 65 -6.57 -58.50 2.70
N ILE A 66 -7.68 -57.87 3.08
CA ILE A 66 -8.84 -57.66 2.19
C ILE A 66 -8.84 -56.22 1.66
N THR A 67 -9.13 -56.07 0.36
CA THR A 67 -9.28 -54.77 -0.30
C THR A 67 -10.70 -54.59 -0.79
N ILE A 68 -11.38 -53.57 -0.29
CA ILE A 68 -12.70 -53.15 -0.76
C ILE A 68 -12.56 -51.93 -1.65
N SER A 69 -13.26 -51.93 -2.78
CA SER A 69 -13.33 -50.77 -3.67
C SER A 69 -14.71 -50.12 -3.58
N LEU A 70 -14.76 -48.86 -3.14
CA LEU A 70 -15.94 -48.01 -3.23
C LEU A 70 -16.27 -47.75 -4.69
N ASP A 71 -17.51 -48.08 -5.04
CA ASP A 71 -18.14 -47.82 -6.33
C ASP A 71 -19.35 -46.85 -6.20
N GLN A 72 -19.60 -46.36 -4.99
CA GLN A 72 -20.62 -45.37 -4.61
C GLN A 72 -20.14 -44.61 -3.36
N ASN A 73 -20.80 -43.49 -3.05
CA ASN A 73 -20.54 -42.76 -1.81
C ASN A 73 -20.96 -43.61 -0.60
N LEU A 74 -20.12 -43.62 0.44
CA LEU A 74 -20.40 -44.27 1.71
C LEU A 74 -20.48 -43.22 2.82
N GLU A 75 -21.60 -43.18 3.52
CA GLU A 75 -21.81 -42.32 4.69
C GLU A 75 -21.83 -43.15 5.98
N ILE A 76 -20.91 -42.81 6.88
CA ILE A 76 -20.90 -43.26 8.27
C ILE A 76 -21.69 -42.23 9.08
N ALA A 77 -22.80 -42.70 9.64
CA ALA A 77 -23.76 -41.88 10.38
C ALA A 77 -24.27 -42.61 11.63
N SER A 78 -24.98 -41.89 12.50
CA SER A 78 -25.46 -42.41 13.78
C SER A 78 -24.29 -42.96 14.64
N SER A 79 -24.52 -43.94 15.51
CA SER A 79 -23.45 -44.62 16.26
C SER A 79 -22.91 -45.85 15.52
N SER A 80 -22.83 -45.82 14.18
CA SER A 80 -22.25 -46.92 13.37
C SER A 80 -20.72 -46.91 13.40
N THR A 81 -20.10 -48.01 12.98
CA THR A 81 -18.65 -48.15 12.88
C THR A 81 -18.21 -48.62 11.49
N LEU A 82 -17.08 -48.07 11.02
CA LEU A 82 -16.29 -48.61 9.92
C LEU A 82 -14.89 -48.91 10.45
N ASP A 83 -14.52 -50.19 10.47
CA ASP A 83 -13.22 -50.67 10.93
C ASP A 83 -12.38 -51.17 9.75
N VAL A 84 -11.26 -50.51 9.48
CA VAL A 84 -10.42 -50.76 8.29
C VAL A 84 -9.02 -51.19 8.70
N ASP A 85 -8.81 -52.49 8.85
CA ASP A 85 -7.47 -53.10 9.03
C ASP A 85 -6.86 -53.59 7.71
N GLY A 86 -7.69 -53.79 6.68
CA GLY A 86 -7.28 -54.08 5.31
C GLY A 86 -7.06 -52.81 4.48
N ALA A 87 -7.70 -52.74 3.32
CA ALA A 87 -7.68 -51.56 2.46
C ALA A 87 -9.09 -51.18 1.98
N LEU A 88 -9.40 -49.90 2.04
CA LEU A 88 -10.56 -49.29 1.39
C LEU A 88 -10.07 -48.34 0.30
N THR A 89 -10.39 -48.64 -0.94
CA THR A 89 -10.01 -47.86 -2.12
C THR A 89 -11.25 -47.22 -2.74
N GLY A 90 -11.15 -46.07 -3.38
CA GLY A 90 -12.27 -45.43 -4.06
C GLY A 90 -11.83 -44.81 -5.38
N GLY A 91 -12.55 -45.12 -6.46
CA GLY A 91 -12.33 -44.46 -7.75
C GLY A 91 -12.71 -42.98 -7.73
N THR A 92 -12.39 -42.27 -8.83
CA THR A 92 -12.76 -40.86 -9.02
C THR A 92 -14.26 -40.64 -8.83
N GLY A 93 -14.65 -39.65 -8.04
CA GLY A 93 -16.04 -39.24 -7.80
C GLY A 93 -16.74 -39.92 -6.62
N TYR A 94 -16.09 -40.87 -5.93
CA TYR A 94 -16.68 -41.53 -4.76
C TYR A 94 -16.12 -40.97 -3.45
N ALA A 95 -17.03 -40.62 -2.54
CA ALA A 95 -16.70 -40.02 -1.26
C ALA A 95 -16.92 -40.99 -0.10
N LEU A 96 -15.99 -40.96 0.86
CA LEU A 96 -16.21 -41.45 2.21
C LEU A 96 -16.61 -40.28 3.11
N ILE A 97 -17.81 -40.33 3.66
CA ILE A 97 -18.43 -39.23 4.41
C ILE A 97 -18.66 -39.70 5.85
N LEU A 98 -18.14 -38.97 6.82
CA LEU A 98 -18.34 -39.22 8.24
C LEU A 98 -19.13 -38.05 8.81
N THR A 99 -20.44 -38.22 8.98
CA THR A 99 -21.29 -37.23 9.65
C THR A 99 -21.37 -37.47 11.16
N SER A 100 -21.25 -38.73 11.57
CA SER A 100 -21.17 -39.22 12.95
C SER A 100 -20.58 -40.64 12.95
N GLY A 101 -20.61 -41.35 14.07
CA GLY A 101 -20.10 -42.72 14.16
C GLY A 101 -18.58 -42.78 14.33
N THR A 102 -18.01 -43.98 14.18
CA THR A 102 -16.59 -44.24 14.42
C THR A 102 -15.90 -44.77 13.17
N LEU A 103 -14.77 -44.18 12.81
CA LEU A 103 -13.80 -44.76 11.87
C LEU A 103 -12.59 -45.24 12.66
N SER A 104 -12.30 -46.53 12.58
CA SER A 104 -11.18 -47.19 13.26
C SER A 104 -10.38 -48.07 12.30
N GLY A 105 -9.28 -48.63 12.81
CA GLY A 105 -8.42 -49.55 12.09
C GLY A 105 -7.02 -49.00 11.82
N THR A 106 -6.17 -49.88 11.34
CA THR A 106 -4.72 -49.65 11.12
C THR A 106 -4.31 -49.76 9.66
N GLY A 107 -5.26 -50.05 8.77
CA GLY A 107 -5.04 -50.35 7.35
C GLY A 107 -4.80 -49.11 6.48
N SER A 108 -5.26 -49.19 5.23
CA SER A 108 -5.14 -48.10 4.25
C SER A 108 -6.51 -47.66 3.75
N ILE A 109 -6.72 -46.35 3.66
CA ILE A 109 -7.86 -45.74 3.01
C ILE A 109 -7.32 -44.83 1.91
N ASP A 110 -7.75 -45.06 0.67
CA ASP A 110 -7.34 -44.28 -0.51
C ASP A 110 -8.59 -43.93 -1.31
N VAL A 111 -9.11 -42.72 -1.16
CA VAL A 111 -10.42 -42.31 -1.70
C VAL A 111 -10.36 -40.94 -2.35
N ASP A 112 -11.10 -40.73 -3.43
CA ASP A 112 -11.12 -39.43 -4.11
C ASP A 112 -11.55 -38.29 -3.17
N SER A 113 -12.61 -38.47 -2.39
CA SER A 113 -12.99 -37.50 -1.36
C SER A 113 -13.21 -38.11 0.01
N PHE A 114 -12.68 -37.44 1.03
CA PHE A 114 -12.96 -37.70 2.42
C PHE A 114 -13.65 -36.49 3.04
N SER A 115 -14.84 -36.67 3.63
CA SER A 115 -15.57 -35.60 4.32
C SER A 115 -15.81 -35.97 5.77
N ALA A 116 -15.45 -35.07 6.68
CA ALA A 116 -15.61 -35.22 8.11
C ALA A 116 -16.45 -34.06 8.67
N ALA A 117 -17.57 -34.39 9.29
CA ALA A 117 -18.47 -33.43 9.96
C ALA A 117 -18.84 -33.87 11.40
N PHE A 118 -18.14 -34.85 11.95
CA PHE A 118 -18.38 -35.42 13.28
C PHE A 118 -17.61 -34.67 14.39
N THR A 119 -18.08 -34.77 15.63
CA THR A 119 -17.43 -34.16 16.80
C THR A 119 -16.58 -35.15 17.61
N SER A 120 -16.75 -36.45 17.39
CA SER A 120 -15.96 -37.55 17.97
C SER A 120 -16.08 -38.79 17.08
N GLY A 121 -15.13 -39.73 17.18
CA GLY A 121 -15.19 -41.00 16.45
C GLY A 121 -14.09 -41.23 15.43
N PHE A 122 -13.13 -40.32 15.27
CA PHE A 122 -11.92 -40.61 14.52
C PHE A 122 -10.91 -41.34 15.42
N SER A 123 -10.77 -42.65 15.25
CA SER A 123 -9.81 -43.51 15.96
C SER A 123 -8.89 -44.28 15.01
N PHE A 124 -8.97 -44.00 13.71
CA PHE A 124 -8.11 -44.59 12.68
C PHE A 124 -6.66 -44.14 12.87
N THR A 125 -5.72 -45.08 12.75
CA THR A 125 -4.28 -44.85 12.93
C THR A 125 -3.44 -45.28 11.73
N GLY A 126 -4.09 -45.79 10.68
CA GLY A 126 -3.45 -46.23 9.44
C GLY A 126 -3.09 -45.08 8.49
N ASN A 127 -3.04 -45.40 7.20
CA ASN A 127 -2.77 -44.43 6.13
C ASN A 127 -4.08 -43.97 5.47
N LEU A 128 -4.31 -42.67 5.39
CA LEU A 128 -5.43 -42.06 4.70
C LEU A 128 -4.92 -41.15 3.59
N THR A 129 -5.07 -41.57 2.35
CA THR A 129 -4.80 -40.76 1.17
C THR A 129 -6.12 -40.29 0.57
N THR A 130 -6.20 -39.01 0.23
CA THR A 130 -7.37 -38.49 -0.46
C THR A 130 -7.03 -37.35 -1.40
N ASN A 131 -7.75 -37.26 -2.52
CA ASN A 131 -7.62 -36.13 -3.43
C ASN A 131 -8.21 -34.85 -2.80
N ALA A 132 -9.40 -34.94 -2.19
CA ALA A 132 -10.02 -33.81 -1.48
C ALA A 132 -10.49 -34.19 -0.06
N PHE A 133 -9.85 -33.59 0.95
CA PHE A 133 -10.25 -33.72 2.35
C PHE A 133 -11.10 -32.52 2.77
N HIS A 134 -12.31 -32.74 3.26
CA HIS A 134 -13.18 -31.71 3.81
C HIS A 134 -13.42 -31.93 5.30
N SER A 135 -12.90 -31.03 6.14
CA SER A 135 -13.26 -30.96 7.56
C SER A 135 -14.29 -29.84 7.75
N THR A 136 -15.52 -30.20 8.12
CA THR A 136 -16.65 -29.26 8.25
C THR A 136 -17.20 -29.27 9.67
N ASN A 137 -16.79 -28.31 10.49
CA ASN A 137 -17.10 -28.23 11.92
C ASN A 137 -16.72 -29.49 12.70
N ALA A 138 -15.79 -30.29 12.16
CA ALA A 138 -15.35 -31.52 12.78
C ALA A 138 -14.26 -31.27 13.82
N ASN A 139 -14.24 -32.10 14.87
CA ASN A 139 -13.16 -32.16 15.83
C ASN A 139 -12.41 -33.47 15.61
N ILE A 140 -11.37 -33.40 14.77
CA ILE A 140 -10.55 -34.56 14.40
C ILE A 140 -9.37 -34.61 15.36
N ASN A 141 -9.20 -35.74 16.05
CA ASN A 141 -8.03 -36.03 16.85
C ASN A 141 -7.29 -37.22 16.24
N SER A 142 -6.49 -36.96 15.21
CA SER A 142 -5.91 -38.01 14.37
C SER A 142 -4.59 -38.53 14.93
N ALA A 143 -4.40 -39.84 14.83
CA ALA A 143 -3.10 -40.50 14.93
C ALA A 143 -2.66 -41.15 13.60
N ALA A 144 -3.45 -40.96 12.53
CA ALA A 144 -3.19 -41.49 11.20
C ALA A 144 -2.11 -40.70 10.44
N THR A 145 -1.55 -41.33 9.41
CA THR A 145 -0.82 -40.62 8.36
C THR A 145 -1.81 -40.19 7.28
N ILE A 146 -2.01 -38.90 7.12
CA ILE A 146 -2.96 -38.30 6.18
C ILE A 146 -2.19 -37.63 5.05
N VAL A 147 -2.49 -37.99 3.81
CA VAL A 147 -1.97 -37.35 2.60
C VAL A 147 -3.12 -36.74 1.82
N VAL A 148 -3.02 -35.46 1.49
CA VAL A 148 -4.02 -34.75 0.67
C VAL A 148 -3.39 -34.35 -0.65
N ASP A 149 -3.93 -34.88 -1.76
CA ASP A 149 -3.30 -34.71 -3.07
C ASP A 149 -3.61 -33.37 -3.73
N ASN A 150 -4.83 -32.83 -3.53
CA ASN A 150 -5.26 -31.63 -4.23
C ASN A 150 -5.80 -30.55 -3.28
N THR A 151 -6.76 -30.85 -2.40
CA THR A 151 -7.32 -29.79 -1.54
C THR A 151 -7.72 -30.26 -0.15
N LEU A 152 -7.25 -29.53 0.86
CA LEU A 152 -7.67 -29.64 2.25
C LEU A 152 -8.59 -28.46 2.59
N TYR A 153 -9.88 -28.70 2.77
CA TYR A 153 -10.87 -27.71 3.19
C TYR A 153 -11.08 -27.77 4.70
N LEU A 154 -10.95 -26.62 5.36
CA LEU A 154 -11.12 -26.43 6.79
C LEU A 154 -12.25 -25.44 7.05
N SER A 155 -13.48 -25.95 7.10
CA SER A 155 -14.72 -25.18 7.28
C SER A 155 -15.22 -25.30 8.72
N GLY A 156 -14.63 -24.52 9.63
CA GLY A 156 -14.88 -24.64 11.07
C GLY A 156 -14.26 -25.88 11.72
N GLY A 157 -14.35 -25.97 13.04
CA GLY A 157 -13.81 -27.10 13.81
C GLY A 157 -12.27 -27.10 13.92
N THR A 158 -11.72 -28.17 14.48
CA THR A 158 -10.27 -28.32 14.71
C THR A 158 -9.78 -29.68 14.19
N MET A 159 -8.72 -29.66 13.38
CA MET A 159 -7.99 -30.83 12.96
C MET A 159 -6.69 -30.94 13.75
N THR A 160 -6.71 -31.75 14.81
CA THR A 160 -5.55 -32.00 15.68
C THR A 160 -4.80 -33.24 15.22
N MET A 161 -3.52 -33.10 14.88
CA MET A 161 -2.62 -34.25 14.74
C MET A 161 -2.04 -34.59 16.12
N ALA A 162 -2.67 -35.53 16.83
CA ALA A 162 -2.19 -36.02 18.12
C ALA A 162 -1.02 -37.00 17.99
N ALA A 163 -0.99 -37.77 16.90
CA ALA A 163 0.16 -38.52 16.45
C ALA A 163 0.14 -38.56 14.90
N GLY A 164 1.00 -39.38 14.29
CA GLY A 164 1.03 -39.50 12.84
C GLY A 164 1.48 -38.22 12.14
N SER A 165 1.00 -38.01 10.91
CA SER A 165 1.40 -36.86 10.11
C SER A 165 0.32 -36.39 9.13
N LEU A 166 0.30 -35.10 8.83
CA LEU A 166 -0.41 -34.50 7.70
C LEU A 166 0.62 -34.13 6.62
N ALA A 167 0.45 -34.60 5.40
CA ALA A 167 1.26 -34.22 4.24
C ALA A 167 0.39 -33.74 3.09
N LEU A 168 0.95 -32.86 2.26
CA LEU A 168 0.33 -32.36 1.05
C LEU A 168 1.14 -32.80 -0.17
N SER A 169 0.48 -33.20 -1.25
CA SER A 169 1.15 -33.39 -2.54
C SER A 169 1.47 -32.05 -3.20
N ASN A 170 2.33 -32.08 -4.21
CA ASN A 170 2.76 -30.87 -4.91
C ASN A 170 1.57 -30.12 -5.52
N ASN A 171 1.56 -28.81 -5.28
CA ASN A 171 0.55 -27.83 -5.68
C ASN A 171 -0.83 -28.02 -5.03
N ALA A 172 -0.93 -28.82 -3.96
CA ALA A 172 -2.16 -28.90 -3.19
C ALA A 172 -2.48 -27.54 -2.53
N THR A 173 -3.76 -27.32 -2.24
CA THR A 173 -4.25 -26.09 -1.62
C THR A 173 -4.89 -26.38 -0.26
N ILE A 174 -4.54 -25.60 0.76
CA ILE A 174 -5.31 -25.52 2.01
C ILE A 174 -6.31 -24.37 1.86
N VAL A 175 -7.60 -24.65 2.02
CA VAL A 175 -8.67 -23.65 2.06
C VAL A 175 -9.15 -23.51 3.50
N VAL A 176 -8.93 -22.35 4.10
CA VAL A 176 -9.32 -22.02 5.47
C VAL A 176 -10.58 -21.15 5.44
N ASP A 177 -11.67 -21.69 5.99
CA ASP A 177 -12.97 -21.03 6.14
C ASP A 177 -13.50 -21.26 7.57
N GLY A 178 -12.68 -20.85 8.55
CA GLY A 178 -12.99 -20.91 9.99
C GLY A 178 -12.45 -22.15 10.74
N GLY A 179 -11.90 -23.15 10.05
CA GLY A 179 -11.25 -24.30 10.69
C GLY A 179 -9.77 -24.06 11.00
N VAL A 180 -9.18 -24.88 11.87
CA VAL A 180 -7.77 -24.76 12.29
C VAL A 180 -7.07 -26.12 12.29
N ILE A 181 -5.78 -26.13 11.92
CA ILE A 181 -4.89 -27.29 12.14
C ILE A 181 -4.05 -27.06 13.40
N THR A 182 -4.00 -28.05 14.28
CA THR A 182 -3.18 -28.03 15.49
C THR A 182 -2.31 -29.29 15.58
N LEU A 183 -1.15 -29.17 16.22
CA LEU A 183 -0.24 -30.28 16.46
C LEU A 183 -0.16 -30.54 17.97
N SER A 184 -0.42 -31.78 18.38
CA SER A 184 -0.37 -32.23 19.77
C SER A 184 0.33 -33.60 19.90
N GLY A 185 1.49 -33.73 19.25
CA GLY A 185 2.32 -34.94 19.24
C GLY A 185 2.57 -35.50 17.84
N GLY A 186 1.67 -35.21 16.89
CA GLY A 186 1.89 -35.47 15.46
C GLY A 186 2.69 -34.36 14.76
N SER A 187 2.79 -34.47 13.44
CA SER A 187 3.53 -33.52 12.59
C SER A 187 2.72 -33.05 11.38
N ALA A 188 3.08 -31.90 10.81
CA ALA A 188 2.60 -31.46 9.50
C ALA A 188 3.81 -31.29 8.57
N ASN A 189 3.91 -32.13 7.54
CA ASN A 189 4.95 -32.09 6.52
C ASN A 189 4.54 -31.17 5.37
N LEU A 190 4.77 -29.87 5.56
CA LEU A 190 4.43 -28.81 4.60
C LEU A 190 5.67 -28.40 3.76
N ALA A 191 6.42 -29.38 3.27
CA ALA A 191 7.66 -29.16 2.51
C ALA A 191 7.47 -29.14 0.98
N ASN A 192 6.53 -29.95 0.47
CA ASN A 192 6.12 -29.93 -0.93
C ASN A 192 5.50 -28.57 -1.28
N THR A 193 5.62 -28.12 -2.53
CA THR A 193 4.99 -26.87 -2.98
C THR A 193 3.49 -26.90 -2.70
N TYR A 194 2.95 -25.88 -2.04
CA TYR A 194 1.52 -25.77 -1.76
C TYR A 194 1.03 -24.32 -1.68
N HIS A 195 -0.29 -24.16 -1.65
CA HIS A 195 -0.96 -22.86 -1.62
C HIS A 195 -1.93 -22.77 -0.44
N VAL A 196 -2.24 -21.56 0.00
CA VAL A 196 -3.23 -21.30 1.06
C VAL A 196 -4.24 -20.27 0.59
N MET A 197 -5.52 -20.55 0.83
CA MET A 197 -6.61 -19.61 0.57
C MET A 197 -7.43 -19.41 1.84
N TYR A 198 -7.57 -18.16 2.29
CA TYR A 198 -8.50 -17.80 3.36
C TYR A 198 -9.80 -17.26 2.77
N LYS A 199 -10.92 -17.70 3.36
CA LYS A 199 -12.28 -17.31 2.99
C LYS A 199 -13.11 -16.99 4.23
N GLY A 200 -14.29 -16.41 4.00
CA GLY A 200 -15.32 -16.24 5.01
C GLY A 200 -15.02 -15.13 6.02
N ALA A 201 -15.14 -15.47 7.31
CA ALA A 201 -15.04 -14.53 8.42
C ALA A 201 -13.60 -14.26 8.85
N THR A 202 -13.43 -13.34 9.82
CA THR A 202 -12.13 -13.08 10.44
C THR A 202 -11.53 -14.35 11.04
N SER A 203 -10.24 -14.59 10.77
CA SER A 203 -9.51 -15.75 11.26
C SER A 203 -8.10 -15.38 11.73
N THR A 204 -7.49 -16.28 12.48
CA THR A 204 -6.08 -16.19 12.85
C THR A 204 -5.34 -17.28 12.08
N ALA A 205 -4.28 -16.90 11.38
CA ALA A 205 -3.44 -17.82 10.63
C ALA A 205 -2.78 -18.85 11.55
N GLY A 206 -2.85 -20.12 11.17
CA GLY A 206 -2.22 -21.23 11.86
C GLY A 206 -0.91 -21.67 11.21
N ILE A 207 -0.62 -22.96 11.36
CA ILE A 207 0.61 -23.58 10.86
C ILE A 207 0.67 -23.64 9.32
N GLU A 208 -0.46 -23.50 8.64
CA GLU A 208 -0.56 -23.50 7.18
C GLU A 208 0.28 -22.41 6.51
N LEU A 209 0.60 -21.32 7.22
CA LEU A 209 1.50 -20.27 6.72
C LEU A 209 2.98 -20.44 7.12
N SER A 210 3.34 -21.55 7.78
CA SER A 210 4.70 -21.77 8.31
C SER A 210 5.53 -22.79 7.54
N GLY A 211 4.94 -23.51 6.58
CA GLY A 211 5.62 -24.54 5.80
C GLY A 211 6.63 -24.00 4.79
N SER A 212 7.74 -24.69 4.60
CA SER A 212 8.78 -24.29 3.64
C SER A 212 8.32 -24.39 2.17
N GLY A 213 7.29 -25.19 1.90
CA GLY A 213 6.70 -25.31 0.57
C GLY A 213 5.66 -24.24 0.22
N LEU A 214 5.35 -23.33 1.16
CA LEU A 214 4.35 -22.29 0.95
C LEU A 214 4.75 -21.38 -0.23
N THR A 215 3.88 -21.31 -1.23
CA THR A 215 4.15 -20.59 -2.47
C THR A 215 3.20 -19.42 -2.65
N ASN A 216 1.90 -19.68 -2.81
CA ASN A 216 0.89 -18.65 -3.06
C ASN A 216 -0.10 -18.55 -1.92
N ILE A 217 -0.52 -17.34 -1.60
CA ILE A 217 -1.50 -17.04 -0.56
C ILE A 217 -2.60 -16.19 -1.17
N THR A 218 -3.85 -16.60 -0.99
CA THR A 218 -5.02 -15.80 -1.37
C THR A 218 -5.82 -15.42 -0.13
N ILE A 219 -6.02 -14.12 0.08
CA ILE A 219 -6.97 -13.59 1.06
C ILE A 219 -8.23 -13.19 0.28
N ASN A 220 -9.31 -13.93 0.49
CA ASN A 220 -10.61 -13.69 -0.11
C ASN A 220 -11.70 -13.84 0.96
N THR A 221 -11.51 -13.13 2.07
CA THR A 221 -12.49 -13.04 3.16
C THR A 221 -13.58 -12.02 2.81
N ASN A 222 -14.66 -12.00 3.59
CA ASN A 222 -15.73 -11.01 3.40
C ASN A 222 -15.22 -9.58 3.65
N SER A 223 -15.87 -8.58 3.05
CA SER A 223 -15.53 -7.16 3.27
C SER A 223 -15.52 -6.81 4.77
N GLY A 224 -14.45 -6.14 5.21
CA GLY A 224 -14.24 -5.77 6.61
C GLY A 224 -13.76 -6.91 7.52
N GLN A 225 -13.53 -8.11 6.98
CA GLN A 225 -12.92 -9.22 7.72
C GLN A 225 -11.41 -9.26 7.49
N GLU A 226 -10.70 -9.87 8.44
CA GLU A 226 -9.24 -9.91 8.43
C GLU A 226 -8.68 -11.32 8.69
N VAL A 227 -7.50 -11.58 8.15
CA VAL A 227 -6.67 -12.73 8.53
C VAL A 227 -5.51 -12.21 9.35
N LYS A 228 -5.45 -12.58 10.64
CA LYS A 228 -4.40 -12.15 11.57
C LYS A 228 -3.23 -13.10 11.52
N LEU A 229 -2.02 -12.56 11.33
CA LEU A 229 -0.81 -13.37 11.46
C LEU A 229 -0.57 -13.80 12.91
N SER A 230 -0.11 -15.03 13.08
CA SER A 230 0.40 -15.55 14.36
C SER A 230 1.93 -15.53 14.41
N ASN A 231 2.59 -15.45 13.26
CA ASN A 231 4.05 -15.44 13.11
C ASN A 231 4.44 -14.55 11.92
N ASN A 232 5.74 -14.24 11.81
CA ASN A 232 6.29 -13.57 10.64
C ASN A 232 5.97 -14.37 9.36
N LEU A 233 5.62 -13.66 8.29
CA LEU A 233 5.25 -14.24 7.01
C LEU A 233 6.27 -13.86 5.93
N THR A 234 6.74 -14.85 5.18
CA THR A 234 7.53 -14.64 3.96
C THR A 234 6.71 -15.07 2.75
N ILE A 235 6.61 -14.18 1.76
CA ILE A 235 5.95 -14.41 0.48
C ILE A 235 7.00 -14.86 -0.53
N ASN A 236 6.84 -16.08 -1.06
CA ASN A 236 7.76 -16.67 -2.04
C ASN A 236 7.24 -16.70 -3.47
N GLY A 237 5.92 -16.79 -3.65
CA GLY A 237 5.21 -16.59 -4.91
C GLY A 237 4.27 -15.40 -4.80
N ASP A 238 2.99 -15.57 -5.09
CA ASP A 238 2.02 -14.48 -5.10
C ASP A 238 1.26 -14.38 -3.76
N LEU A 239 1.24 -13.18 -3.19
CA LEU A 239 0.19 -12.75 -2.27
C LEU A 239 -0.94 -12.09 -3.08
N THR A 240 -2.13 -12.69 -3.08
CA THR A 240 -3.33 -12.12 -3.70
C THR A 240 -4.30 -11.64 -2.62
N LEU A 241 -4.58 -10.34 -2.59
CA LEU A 241 -5.54 -9.72 -1.67
C LEU A 241 -6.83 -9.38 -2.44
N THR A 242 -7.66 -10.40 -2.71
CA THR A 242 -8.91 -10.23 -3.46
C THR A 242 -9.88 -9.31 -2.71
N MET A 243 -10.16 -9.63 -1.44
CA MET A 243 -11.06 -8.90 -0.54
C MET A 243 -10.66 -9.15 0.92
N GLY A 244 -11.03 -8.23 1.82
CA GLY A 244 -10.65 -8.27 3.24
C GLY A 244 -9.24 -7.75 3.49
N ALA A 245 -8.70 -8.00 4.68
CA ALA A 245 -7.39 -7.52 5.09
C ALA A 245 -6.45 -8.64 5.54
N LEU A 246 -5.16 -8.55 5.19
CA LEU A 246 -4.08 -9.25 5.88
C LEU A 246 -3.64 -8.39 7.06
N ASN A 247 -3.95 -8.80 8.28
CA ASN A 247 -3.52 -8.10 9.49
C ASN A 247 -2.21 -8.69 10.01
N LEU A 248 -1.15 -7.88 9.98
CA LEU A 248 0.19 -8.27 10.40
C LEU A 248 0.27 -8.60 11.89
N ASN A 249 -0.61 -8.01 12.71
CA ASN A 249 -0.76 -8.37 14.12
C ASN A 249 0.57 -8.39 14.90
N ASN A 250 1.42 -7.36 14.68
CA ASN A 250 2.78 -7.24 15.23
C ASN A 250 3.80 -8.29 14.74
N ASN A 251 3.55 -8.90 13.59
CA ASN A 251 4.49 -9.78 12.91
C ASN A 251 5.00 -9.13 11.63
N ASN A 252 6.17 -9.57 11.17
CA ASN A 252 6.82 -9.02 10.00
C ASN A 252 6.29 -9.65 8.71
N LEU A 253 6.21 -8.85 7.66
CA LEU A 253 5.91 -9.29 6.29
C LEU A 253 7.15 -9.09 5.42
N THR A 254 7.60 -10.17 4.78
CA THR A 254 8.74 -10.15 3.87
C THR A 254 8.33 -10.67 2.50
N PHE A 255 8.57 -9.90 1.44
CA PHE A 255 8.57 -10.43 0.07
C PHE A 255 9.98 -10.89 -0.27
N SER A 256 10.15 -12.15 -0.65
CA SER A 256 11.45 -12.69 -1.09
C SER A 256 11.80 -12.20 -2.50
N ALA A 257 12.94 -12.63 -3.05
CA ALA A 257 13.38 -12.23 -4.39
C ALA A 257 12.38 -12.58 -5.50
N ASN A 258 11.60 -13.65 -5.30
CA ASN A 258 10.56 -14.13 -6.21
C ASN A 258 9.14 -13.80 -5.74
N GLY A 259 8.99 -13.23 -4.54
CA GLY A 259 7.70 -12.89 -3.99
C GLY A 259 7.08 -11.70 -4.70
N ASP A 260 5.77 -11.74 -4.91
CA ASP A 260 4.99 -10.66 -5.53
C ASP A 260 3.69 -10.39 -4.75
N LEU A 261 3.14 -9.20 -4.94
CA LEU A 261 1.79 -8.83 -4.58
C LEU A 261 0.99 -8.73 -5.88
N ALA A 262 -0.02 -9.58 -6.04
CA ALA A 262 -0.80 -9.61 -7.27
C ALA A 262 -1.49 -8.27 -7.55
N ALA A 263 -1.57 -7.89 -8.84
CA ALA A 263 -2.21 -6.64 -9.26
C ALA A 263 -3.74 -6.65 -9.08
N SER A 264 -4.35 -7.84 -9.08
CA SER A 264 -5.79 -8.03 -8.90
C SER A 264 -6.21 -7.93 -7.43
N GLY A 265 -7.42 -7.43 -7.21
CA GLY A 265 -8.05 -7.39 -5.89
C GLY A 265 -8.06 -6.00 -5.26
N SER A 266 -8.87 -5.85 -4.23
CA SER A 266 -9.05 -4.61 -3.48
C SER A 266 -8.80 -4.78 -1.98
N GLY A 267 -8.27 -5.92 -1.56
CA GLY A 267 -7.93 -6.17 -0.18
C GLY A 267 -6.77 -5.28 0.30
N THR A 268 -6.62 -5.20 1.62
CA THR A 268 -5.68 -4.31 2.30
C THR A 268 -4.72 -5.07 3.20
N ILE A 269 -3.69 -4.37 3.67
CA ILE A 269 -2.82 -4.79 4.77
C ILE A 269 -3.15 -3.92 5.97
N THR A 270 -3.32 -4.53 7.14
CA THR A 270 -3.41 -3.82 8.42
C THR A 270 -2.10 -4.03 9.16
N SER A 271 -1.41 -2.94 9.51
CA SER A 271 -0.13 -2.98 10.21
C SER A 271 -0.10 -2.01 11.39
N SER A 272 0.91 -2.17 12.25
CA SER A 272 1.20 -1.33 13.41
C SER A 272 2.71 -1.07 13.52
N SER A 273 3.12 -0.22 14.46
CA SER A 273 4.52 -0.06 14.87
C SER A 273 5.14 -1.30 15.52
N GLY A 274 4.42 -2.42 15.63
CA GLY A 274 4.98 -3.72 16.01
C GLY A 274 5.44 -4.56 14.82
N SER A 275 5.23 -4.11 13.57
CA SER A 275 5.47 -4.91 12.36
C SER A 275 6.47 -4.22 11.43
N ASP A 276 7.43 -4.98 10.91
CA ASP A 276 8.29 -4.56 9.81
C ASP A 276 7.74 -5.05 8.47
N ILE A 277 7.93 -4.26 7.41
CA ILE A 277 7.69 -4.68 6.03
C ILE A 277 9.01 -4.62 5.25
N THR A 278 9.40 -5.75 4.66
CA THR A 278 10.61 -5.86 3.83
C THR A 278 10.25 -6.34 2.44
N ILE A 279 10.72 -5.63 1.42
CA ILE A 279 10.47 -5.97 0.02
C ILE A 279 11.80 -6.23 -0.66
N ASN A 280 12.10 -7.50 -0.88
CA ASN A 280 13.25 -7.96 -1.66
C ASN A 280 12.88 -8.39 -3.10
N ALA A 281 11.62 -8.18 -3.50
CA ALA A 281 11.09 -8.60 -4.79
C ALA A 281 11.92 -8.01 -5.94
N SER A 282 12.59 -8.87 -6.70
CA SER A 282 13.61 -8.44 -7.66
C SER A 282 13.05 -7.51 -8.75
N GLY A 283 11.83 -7.79 -9.23
CA GLY A 283 11.10 -6.99 -10.21
C GLY A 283 10.28 -5.81 -9.65
N GLY A 284 10.27 -5.61 -8.33
CA GLY A 284 9.23 -4.80 -7.68
C GLY A 284 7.96 -5.63 -7.43
N LEU A 285 6.84 -4.95 -7.18
CA LEU A 285 5.54 -5.60 -6.99
C LEU A 285 4.62 -5.26 -8.16
N SER A 286 3.92 -6.25 -8.69
CA SER A 286 2.92 -6.08 -9.76
C SER A 286 1.71 -5.27 -9.27
N GLY A 287 1.35 -5.45 -8.00
CA GLY A 287 0.24 -4.80 -7.32
C GLY A 287 0.64 -3.60 -6.46
N THR A 288 -0.37 -3.05 -5.80
CA THR A 288 -0.23 -1.86 -4.95
C THR A 288 -0.41 -2.24 -3.49
N LEU A 289 0.52 -1.81 -2.64
CA LEU A 289 0.35 -1.89 -1.19
C LEU A 289 -0.75 -0.92 -0.77
N ARG A 290 -1.87 -1.47 -0.30
CA ARG A 290 -3.01 -0.71 0.22
C ARG A 290 -3.11 -0.98 1.71
N PHE A 291 -3.15 0.07 2.51
CA PHE A 291 -3.30 -0.09 3.96
C PHE A 291 -4.74 0.16 4.40
N THR A 292 -5.18 -0.56 5.43
CA THR A 292 -6.46 -0.29 6.09
C THR A 292 -6.40 1.08 6.78
N SER A 293 -7.49 1.84 6.75
CA SER A 293 -7.57 3.13 7.47
C SER A 293 -7.29 2.94 8.97
N GLY A 294 -6.30 3.69 9.49
CA GLY A 294 -5.84 3.58 10.89
C GLY A 294 -4.94 2.38 11.18
N GLY A 295 -4.70 1.50 10.21
CA GLY A 295 -3.79 0.35 10.28
C GLY A 295 -2.65 0.48 9.27
N ASN A 296 -2.06 1.67 9.20
CA ASN A 296 -1.10 2.10 8.18
C ASN A 296 0.22 2.60 8.80
N THR A 297 0.56 2.11 9.98
CA THR A 297 1.87 2.33 10.62
C THR A 297 2.71 1.08 10.48
N VAL A 298 3.99 1.22 10.19
CA VAL A 298 4.99 0.15 10.25
C VAL A 298 6.18 0.61 11.06
N ASN A 299 6.91 -0.32 11.66
CA ASN A 299 8.14 0.00 12.35
C ASN A 299 9.25 0.29 11.34
N ASN A 300 9.82 -0.73 10.73
CA ASN A 300 10.77 -0.56 9.63
C ASN A 300 10.11 -0.88 8.28
N PHE A 301 10.40 -0.04 7.29
CA PHE A 301 10.08 -0.31 5.89
C PHE A 301 11.38 -0.41 5.10
N THR A 302 11.66 -1.59 4.55
CA THR A 302 12.88 -1.84 3.78
C THR A 302 12.55 -2.11 2.32
N LEU A 303 13.20 -1.35 1.44
CA LEU A 303 13.11 -1.49 0.00
C LEU A 303 14.48 -1.92 -0.56
N ASN A 304 14.55 -3.13 -1.07
CA ASN A 304 15.75 -3.75 -1.62
C ASN A 304 15.41 -4.57 -2.87
N LEU A 305 15.00 -3.87 -3.93
CA LEU A 305 14.59 -4.50 -5.18
C LEU A 305 15.83 -4.92 -6.01
N GLY A 306 15.63 -5.66 -7.10
CA GLY A 306 16.73 -6.16 -7.95
C GLY A 306 17.33 -5.13 -8.90
N SER A 307 16.75 -3.93 -8.99
CA SER A 307 17.27 -2.83 -9.81
C SER A 307 16.83 -1.46 -9.28
N GLY A 308 17.56 -0.40 -9.65
CA GLY A 308 17.22 0.97 -9.27
C GLY A 308 16.00 1.57 -9.98
N THR A 309 15.46 0.88 -10.99
CA THR A 309 14.26 1.29 -11.75
C THR A 309 13.01 0.49 -11.35
N ALA A 310 13.18 -0.68 -10.72
CA ALA A 310 12.08 -1.41 -10.11
C ALA A 310 11.34 -0.52 -9.11
N THR A 311 10.02 -0.66 -9.05
CA THR A 311 9.15 0.23 -8.28
C THR A 311 8.15 -0.57 -7.45
N VAL A 312 7.85 -0.05 -6.26
CA VAL A 312 6.74 -0.48 -5.42
C VAL A 312 5.78 0.68 -5.26
N MET A 313 4.49 0.45 -5.47
CA MET A 313 3.47 1.47 -5.25
C MET A 313 2.80 1.29 -3.88
N VAL A 314 2.65 2.38 -3.15
CA VAL A 314 1.80 2.49 -1.95
C VAL A 314 0.63 3.41 -2.28
N ASN A 315 -0.57 2.96 -1.92
CA ASN A 315 -1.79 3.75 -2.03
C ASN A 315 -2.43 3.90 -0.65
N GLY A 316 -2.62 5.15 -0.25
CA GLY A 316 -2.92 5.57 1.12
C GLY A 316 -1.68 6.11 1.83
N ASP A 317 -1.92 6.90 2.86
CA ASP A 317 -0.84 7.41 3.72
C ASP A 317 -0.15 6.25 4.46
N LEU A 318 1.15 6.37 4.69
CA LEU A 318 1.96 5.39 5.42
C LEU A 318 2.81 6.10 6.46
N MET A 319 2.77 5.60 7.70
CA MET A 319 3.60 6.08 8.80
C MET A 319 4.72 5.08 9.11
N ILE A 320 5.95 5.57 9.24
CA ILE A 320 7.13 4.81 9.62
C ILE A 320 7.57 5.26 11.02
N SER A 321 7.50 4.37 12.01
CA SER A 321 7.91 4.69 13.38
C SER A 321 9.39 4.42 13.67
N GLY A 322 10.00 3.51 12.90
CA GLY A 322 11.40 3.11 12.97
C GLY A 322 12.20 3.62 11.77
N ASN A 323 12.69 2.73 10.91
CA ASN A 323 13.57 3.11 9.80
C ASN A 323 12.93 2.93 8.43
N LEU A 324 13.08 3.94 7.56
CA LEU A 324 12.91 3.81 6.12
C LEU A 324 14.28 3.46 5.51
N ASN A 325 14.44 2.22 5.05
CA ASN A 325 15.70 1.72 4.50
C ASN A 325 15.60 1.64 2.96
N LEU A 326 16.25 2.57 2.26
CA LEU A 326 16.24 2.68 0.80
C LEU A 326 17.53 2.11 0.21
N GLN A 327 17.59 0.77 0.06
CA GLN A 327 18.77 0.08 -0.45
C GLN A 327 18.81 0.07 -1.97
N GLN A 328 17.72 -0.35 -2.62
CA GLN A 328 17.60 -0.41 -4.08
C GLN A 328 16.13 -0.37 -4.52
N GLY A 329 15.85 0.35 -5.62
CA GLY A 329 14.51 0.50 -6.18
C GLY A 329 13.75 1.72 -5.68
N ARG A 330 12.54 1.94 -6.20
CA ARG A 330 11.78 3.17 -5.97
C ARG A 330 10.49 2.90 -5.20
N LEU A 331 10.18 3.74 -4.21
CA LEU A 331 8.91 3.70 -3.48
C LEU A 331 8.00 4.81 -4.01
N ASN A 332 6.98 4.45 -4.79
CA ASN A 332 6.03 5.41 -5.33
C ASN A 332 4.82 5.57 -4.40
N ILE A 333 4.66 6.77 -3.85
CA ILE A 333 3.56 7.10 -2.92
C ILE A 333 2.42 7.87 -3.59
N ALA A 334 2.51 8.14 -4.90
CA ALA A 334 1.53 8.91 -5.65
C ALA A 334 1.18 10.23 -4.93
N ALA A 335 -0.11 10.54 -4.75
CA ALA A 335 -0.57 11.75 -4.07
C ALA A 335 -0.63 11.61 -2.53
N ASN A 336 -0.10 10.51 -1.96
CA ASN A 336 -0.23 10.20 -0.53
C ASN A 336 0.96 10.73 0.29
N LYS A 337 0.83 10.65 1.61
CA LYS A 337 1.86 11.03 2.57
C LYS A 337 2.65 9.82 3.05
N LEU A 338 3.97 9.89 2.94
CA LEU A 338 4.90 9.02 3.66
C LEU A 338 5.48 9.78 4.83
N GLU A 339 5.04 9.44 6.03
CA GLU A 339 5.35 10.16 7.25
C GLU A 339 6.35 9.38 8.12
N LEU A 340 7.42 10.03 8.56
CA LEU A 340 8.34 9.47 9.55
C LEU A 340 8.10 10.12 10.92
N ASP A 341 8.02 9.29 11.96
CA ASP A 341 7.94 9.75 13.36
C ASP A 341 9.19 10.53 13.78
N ALA A 342 9.14 11.17 14.95
CA ALA A 342 10.20 12.06 15.44
C ALA A 342 11.58 11.40 15.54
N ASN A 343 11.60 10.12 15.92
CA ASN A 343 12.83 9.34 16.09
C ASN A 343 13.13 8.42 14.91
N ALA A 344 12.25 8.40 13.90
CA ALA A 344 12.44 7.57 12.74
C ALA A 344 13.61 8.06 11.90
N THR A 345 14.33 7.14 11.26
CA THR A 345 15.49 7.49 10.42
C THR A 345 15.28 7.06 8.98
N VAL A 346 15.97 7.76 8.07
CA VAL A 346 16.11 7.33 6.68
C VAL A 346 17.54 6.86 6.50
N SER A 347 17.72 5.65 5.97
CA SER A 347 19.02 5.10 5.63
C SER A 347 19.08 4.73 4.14
N GLY A 348 20.28 4.74 3.58
CA GLY A 348 20.49 4.58 2.14
C GLY A 348 20.08 5.84 1.37
N GLY A 349 19.37 5.66 0.26
CA GLY A 349 18.92 6.77 -0.58
C GLY A 349 19.96 7.21 -1.61
N SER A 350 19.63 7.09 -2.90
CA SER A 350 20.53 7.38 -4.01
C SER A 350 19.75 7.53 -5.33
N ALA A 351 20.45 7.75 -6.44
CA ALA A 351 19.85 7.67 -7.78
C ALA A 351 19.23 6.31 -8.11
N ASN A 352 19.63 5.25 -7.40
CA ASN A 352 19.09 3.90 -7.52
C ASN A 352 18.07 3.56 -6.42
N SER A 353 17.84 4.45 -5.45
CA SER A 353 16.91 4.17 -4.35
C SER A 353 16.30 5.43 -3.77
N PHE A 354 15.02 5.69 -4.03
CA PHE A 354 14.37 6.91 -3.57
C PHE A 354 12.84 6.81 -3.56
N VAL A 355 12.20 7.80 -2.93
CA VAL A 355 10.74 7.94 -2.90
C VAL A 355 10.26 8.77 -4.09
N ILE A 356 9.33 8.24 -4.87
CA ILE A 356 8.64 8.98 -5.93
C ILE A 356 7.38 9.61 -5.33
N THR A 357 7.21 10.91 -5.53
CA THR A 357 5.98 11.64 -5.17
C THR A 357 5.22 12.06 -6.42
N GLY A 358 3.89 11.96 -6.36
CA GLY A 358 2.96 12.55 -7.33
C GLY A 358 2.45 13.91 -6.86
N THR A 359 1.53 14.52 -7.63
CA THR A 359 0.93 15.81 -7.27
C THR A 359 0.20 15.71 -5.93
N GLY A 360 0.64 16.49 -4.94
CA GLY A 360 0.10 16.49 -3.57
C GLY A 360 0.76 15.47 -2.64
N GLY A 361 1.57 14.54 -3.15
CA GLY A 361 2.28 13.55 -2.34
C GLY A 361 3.50 14.15 -1.64
N THR A 362 3.79 13.69 -0.43
CA THR A 362 4.88 14.23 0.38
C THR A 362 5.63 13.17 1.18
N LEU A 363 6.95 13.30 1.24
CA LEU A 363 7.78 12.70 2.28
C LEU A 363 7.89 13.70 3.44
N SER A 364 7.50 13.27 4.63
CA SER A 364 7.40 14.14 5.81
C SER A 364 8.38 13.74 6.91
N LEU A 365 9.33 14.62 7.21
CA LEU A 365 10.35 14.41 8.24
C LEU A 365 10.26 15.50 9.32
N ASN A 366 10.53 15.12 10.56
CA ASN A 366 10.70 16.09 11.65
C ASN A 366 12.05 16.80 11.51
N LEU A 367 12.02 18.13 11.56
CA LEU A 367 13.17 19.01 11.50
C LEU A 367 13.29 19.76 12.83
N ASN A 368 14.33 19.43 13.59
CA ASN A 368 14.64 20.11 14.85
C ASN A 368 15.60 21.27 14.60
N THR A 369 15.55 22.31 15.42
CA THR A 369 16.43 23.48 15.35
C THR A 369 17.91 23.04 15.27
N GLY A 370 18.65 23.62 14.32
CA GLY A 370 20.07 23.34 14.12
C GLY A 370 20.40 21.98 13.48
N THR A 371 19.39 21.16 13.14
CA THR A 371 19.61 19.87 12.44
C THR A 371 19.50 20.01 10.93
N THR A 372 20.08 19.07 10.20
CA THR A 372 19.91 18.92 8.75
C THR A 372 19.20 17.61 8.45
N LYS A 373 18.26 17.64 7.51
CA LYS A 373 17.55 16.45 7.01
C LYS A 373 17.67 16.38 5.50
N THR A 374 17.96 15.19 4.98
CA THR A 374 17.96 14.89 3.55
C THR A 374 16.68 14.15 3.21
N PHE A 375 15.97 14.63 2.18
CA PHE A 375 14.79 14.00 1.63
C PHE A 375 15.21 13.26 0.36
N HIS A 376 15.25 11.94 0.45
CA HIS A 376 15.59 11.07 -0.67
C HIS A 376 14.39 10.87 -1.59
N ILE A 377 14.08 11.90 -2.37
CA ILE A 377 12.90 11.99 -3.23
C ILE A 377 13.27 12.19 -4.70
N GLY A 378 12.32 11.95 -5.60
CA GLY A 378 12.51 12.14 -7.03
C GLY A 378 11.23 12.05 -7.85
N THR A 379 11.39 12.15 -9.16
CA THR A 379 10.36 11.95 -10.16
C THR A 379 10.31 10.48 -10.59
N ASN A 380 9.41 10.12 -11.51
CA ASN A 380 9.39 8.77 -12.09
C ASN A 380 10.72 8.33 -12.71
N ASN A 381 11.57 9.28 -13.13
CA ASN A 381 12.80 8.97 -13.85
C ASN A 381 14.05 9.37 -13.08
N ASP A 382 13.96 10.44 -12.29
CA ASP A 382 15.12 11.18 -11.81
C ASP A 382 15.09 11.35 -10.30
N TYR A 383 16.24 11.11 -9.68
CA TYR A 383 16.46 11.39 -8.28
C TYR A 383 16.78 12.88 -8.10
N ALA A 384 16.02 13.55 -7.25
CA ALA A 384 16.04 15.00 -7.09
C ALA A 384 15.97 15.37 -5.60
N PRO A 385 16.97 14.93 -4.80
CA PRO A 385 16.90 15.09 -3.36
C PRO A 385 17.02 16.55 -2.96
N ILE A 386 16.53 16.83 -1.75
CA ILE A 386 16.66 18.14 -1.14
C ILE A 386 17.14 17.98 0.30
N MET A 387 18.12 18.80 0.68
CA MET A 387 18.56 18.91 2.06
C MET A 387 18.00 20.19 2.66
N ILE A 388 17.38 20.05 3.84
CA ILE A 388 16.87 21.17 4.62
C ILE A 388 17.67 21.25 5.91
N LYS A 389 18.39 22.35 6.09
CA LYS A 389 19.13 22.66 7.31
C LYS A 389 18.37 23.74 8.08
N SER A 390 18.00 23.45 9.32
CA SER A 390 17.35 24.43 10.18
C SER A 390 18.36 25.44 10.72
N ASN A 391 18.07 26.73 10.54
CA ASN A 391 18.89 27.82 11.02
C ASN A 391 18.68 28.07 12.53
N SER A 392 19.65 28.74 13.15
CA SER A 392 19.56 29.10 14.57
C SER A 392 18.34 29.99 14.81
N GLY A 393 17.55 29.68 15.84
CA GLY A 393 16.32 30.41 16.16
C GLY A 393 15.07 29.94 15.40
N SER A 394 15.19 29.02 14.43
CA SER A 394 14.04 28.38 13.79
C SER A 394 13.29 27.49 14.78
N VAL A 395 11.96 27.44 14.68
CA VAL A 395 11.13 26.50 15.44
C VAL A 395 11.27 25.07 14.93
N ASN A 396 11.10 24.09 15.82
CA ASN A 396 10.93 22.69 15.42
C ASN A 396 9.64 22.56 14.59
N THR A 397 9.71 21.81 13.50
CA THR A 397 8.55 21.61 12.62
C THR A 397 8.62 20.27 11.90
N ARG A 398 7.51 19.87 11.30
CA ARG A 398 7.49 18.84 10.26
C ARG A 398 7.58 19.51 8.90
N MET A 399 8.60 19.14 8.14
CA MET A 399 8.72 19.52 6.74
C MET A 399 8.05 18.45 5.88
N ASN A 400 7.15 18.87 5.00
CA ASN A 400 6.45 18.02 4.05
C ASN A 400 6.94 18.38 2.65
N ILE A 401 7.60 17.44 1.98
CA ILE A 401 8.27 17.72 0.71
C ILE A 401 7.84 16.74 -0.36
N GLY A 402 7.39 17.27 -1.50
CA GLY A 402 7.19 16.52 -2.74
C GLY A 402 8.06 17.08 -3.86
N VAL A 403 8.36 16.25 -4.86
CA VAL A 403 8.97 16.64 -6.13
C VAL A 403 8.18 16.08 -7.28
N ASN A 404 7.89 16.93 -8.27
CA ASN A 404 7.31 16.49 -9.53
C ASN A 404 8.20 16.90 -10.68
N ALA A 405 8.16 16.13 -11.76
CA ALA A 405 8.68 16.58 -13.04
C ALA A 405 7.86 17.76 -13.56
N ASP A 406 8.45 18.57 -14.43
CA ASP A 406 7.91 19.82 -14.96
C ASP A 406 7.96 20.99 -13.96
N VAL A 407 8.09 22.19 -14.52
CA VAL A 407 7.94 23.47 -13.82
C VAL A 407 6.78 24.21 -14.45
N LYS A 408 5.75 24.50 -13.64
CA LYS A 408 4.54 25.18 -14.10
C LYS A 408 4.70 26.69 -14.04
N ALA A 409 4.24 27.38 -15.09
CA ALA A 409 4.35 28.84 -15.19
C ALA A 409 3.75 29.58 -13.97
N ASN A 410 2.65 29.06 -13.40
CA ASN A 410 1.97 29.63 -12.23
C ASN A 410 2.16 28.77 -10.97
N GLY A 411 3.39 28.28 -10.76
CA GLY A 411 3.79 27.49 -9.59
C GLY A 411 3.29 26.04 -9.60
N THR A 412 1.97 25.84 -9.62
CA THR A 412 1.32 24.51 -9.63
C THR A 412 0.44 24.29 -10.86
N THR A 413 0.18 25.35 -11.64
CA THR A 413 -0.73 25.33 -12.81
C THR A 413 -0.16 26.13 -13.97
N GLY A 414 -0.81 26.04 -15.14
CA GLY A 414 -0.39 26.73 -16.35
C GLY A 414 0.50 25.88 -17.25
N ALA A 415 1.10 26.53 -18.25
CA ALA A 415 1.96 25.87 -19.23
C ALA A 415 3.24 25.32 -18.58
N SER A 416 3.81 24.28 -19.21
CA SER A 416 5.14 23.77 -18.87
C SER A 416 6.17 24.82 -19.28
N ALA A 417 6.89 25.36 -18.32
CA ALA A 417 7.99 26.27 -18.58
C ALA A 417 9.18 25.57 -19.22
N GLY A 418 9.43 24.31 -18.83
CA GLY A 418 10.49 23.46 -19.37
C GLY A 418 10.31 23.14 -20.86
N ALA A 419 9.17 23.46 -21.47
CA ALA A 419 8.97 23.34 -22.91
C ALA A 419 9.81 24.36 -23.72
N THR A 420 10.16 25.51 -23.14
CA THR A 420 10.87 26.58 -23.86
C THR A 420 11.99 27.25 -23.06
N GLN A 421 11.96 27.16 -21.73
CA GLN A 421 12.85 27.91 -20.85
C GLN A 421 14.03 27.04 -20.38
N PRO A 422 15.24 27.59 -20.26
CA PRO A 422 16.42 26.90 -19.75
C PRO A 422 16.34 26.66 -18.23
N LEU A 423 16.00 25.45 -17.79
CA LEU A 423 15.79 25.14 -16.38
C LEU A 423 16.12 23.69 -16.04
N VAL A 424 16.09 23.36 -14.75
CA VAL A 424 16.02 21.97 -14.27
C VAL A 424 14.56 21.56 -14.20
N ASN A 425 14.20 20.48 -14.88
CA ASN A 425 12.82 20.02 -15.10
C ASN A 425 12.21 19.33 -13.86
N ALA A 426 12.28 19.98 -12.70
CA ALA A 426 11.64 19.55 -11.47
C ALA A 426 11.16 20.74 -10.64
N THR A 427 10.04 20.51 -9.96
CA THR A 427 9.48 21.44 -8.97
C THR A 427 9.52 20.77 -7.60
N TRP A 428 10.19 21.41 -6.63
CA TRP A 428 10.18 21.02 -5.23
C TRP A 428 9.02 21.72 -4.52
N PHE A 429 8.02 20.97 -4.10
CA PHE A 429 6.91 21.46 -3.28
C PHE A 429 7.32 21.35 -1.82
N VAL A 430 7.72 22.47 -1.23
CA VAL A 430 8.14 22.52 0.16
C VAL A 430 7.01 23.11 0.98
N ALA A 431 6.69 22.48 2.11
CA ALA A 431 5.76 22.99 3.10
C ALA A 431 6.24 22.67 4.52
N SER A 432 5.78 23.47 5.47
CA SER A 432 6.01 23.27 6.91
C SER A 432 4.67 23.14 7.62
N SER A 433 4.63 22.33 8.68
CA SER A 433 3.46 22.23 9.55
C SER A 433 3.38 23.35 10.59
N ALA A 434 4.48 24.07 10.83
CA ALA A 434 4.48 25.28 11.64
C ALA A 434 4.02 26.48 10.82
N ALA A 435 3.15 27.31 11.40
CA ALA A 435 2.54 28.46 10.73
C ALA A 435 3.51 29.63 10.46
N ALA A 436 4.54 29.78 11.30
CA ALA A 436 5.56 30.82 11.18
C ALA A 436 6.83 30.44 11.96
N GLY A 437 7.89 31.24 11.84
CA GLY A 437 9.11 31.09 12.63
C GLY A 437 10.04 29.97 12.17
N VAL A 438 9.85 29.46 10.96
CA VAL A 438 10.74 28.48 10.34
C VAL A 438 11.72 29.22 9.44
N ASP A 439 13.00 28.97 9.63
CA ASP A 439 14.08 29.54 8.82
C ASP A 439 15.07 28.43 8.48
N VAL A 440 15.29 28.20 7.19
CA VAL A 440 16.10 27.09 6.69
C VAL A 440 17.03 27.49 5.56
N ASP A 441 18.18 26.83 5.50
CA ASP A 441 18.98 26.76 4.28
C ASP A 441 18.51 25.54 3.49
N MET A 442 18.15 25.77 2.23
CA MET A 442 17.63 24.74 1.34
C MET A 442 18.64 24.42 0.25
N THR A 443 19.09 23.17 0.18
CA THR A 443 20.00 22.68 -0.86
C THR A 443 19.29 21.67 -1.75
N VAL A 444 19.03 22.04 -3.00
CA VAL A 444 18.47 21.12 -4.01
C VAL A 444 19.60 20.46 -4.79
N MET A 445 19.37 19.23 -5.23
CA MET A 445 20.31 18.49 -6.08
C MET A 445 19.58 17.87 -7.27
N TRP A 446 20.24 17.81 -8.42
CA TRP A 446 19.70 17.26 -9.66
C TRP A 446 20.81 16.62 -10.50
N SER A 447 20.43 15.74 -11.43
CA SER A 447 21.32 15.19 -12.45
C SER A 447 21.20 15.96 -13.76
N SER A 448 22.23 15.89 -14.61
CA SER A 448 22.28 16.59 -15.91
C SER A 448 21.14 16.22 -16.87
N ASN A 449 20.55 15.03 -16.73
CA ASN A 449 19.40 14.60 -17.53
C ASN A 449 18.11 15.40 -17.23
N MET A 450 18.05 16.12 -16.11
CA MET A 450 16.93 16.99 -15.76
C MET A 450 17.07 18.38 -16.40
N GLU A 451 18.24 18.74 -16.91
CA GLU A 451 18.52 20.05 -17.49
C GLU A 451 17.94 20.13 -18.92
N VAL A 452 17.15 21.17 -19.19
CA VAL A 452 16.46 21.35 -20.48
C VAL A 452 16.82 22.69 -21.12
N ASN A 453 16.61 22.78 -22.45
CA ASN A 453 16.74 24.02 -23.24
C ASN A 453 18.08 24.77 -23.09
N SER A 454 19.19 24.03 -23.03
CA SER A 454 20.56 24.58 -22.91
C SER A 454 20.81 25.33 -21.59
N PHE A 455 20.18 24.90 -20.51
CA PHE A 455 20.41 25.39 -19.15
C PHE A 455 21.90 25.58 -18.82
N ASP A 456 22.27 26.79 -18.42
CA ASP A 456 23.63 27.13 -17.99
C ASP A 456 23.78 27.01 -16.47
N ARG A 457 24.25 25.84 -16.04
CA ARG A 457 24.53 25.55 -14.63
C ARG A 457 25.61 26.43 -13.99
N THR A 458 26.37 27.21 -14.77
CA THR A 458 27.36 28.16 -14.24
C THR A 458 26.74 29.46 -13.77
N LYS A 459 25.47 29.69 -14.11
CA LYS A 459 24.70 30.92 -13.80
C LYS A 459 23.28 30.59 -13.34
N ALA A 460 23.17 29.59 -12.49
CA ALA A 460 21.91 29.07 -12.00
C ALA A 460 21.51 29.69 -10.66
N TYR A 461 20.22 29.64 -10.32
CA TYR A 461 19.69 30.03 -9.02
C TYR A 461 18.43 29.22 -8.68
N ILE A 462 18.10 29.17 -7.39
CA ILE A 462 16.85 28.56 -6.92
C ILE A 462 15.77 29.64 -6.88
N SER A 463 14.77 29.52 -7.73
CA SER A 463 13.59 30.38 -7.77
C SER A 463 12.49 29.86 -6.85
N HIS A 464 11.72 30.77 -6.27
CA HIS A 464 10.62 30.53 -5.34
C HIS A 464 9.35 31.17 -5.90
N TYR A 465 8.26 30.41 -5.96
CA TYR A 465 6.98 30.93 -6.44
C TYR A 465 6.22 31.67 -5.34
N VAL A 466 6.31 32.99 -5.33
CA VAL A 466 5.68 33.87 -4.33
C VAL A 466 4.95 35.02 -4.98
N ASN A 467 3.85 35.46 -4.36
CA ASN A 467 3.06 36.60 -4.85
C ASN A 467 2.62 36.45 -6.32
N GLY A 468 2.31 35.22 -6.75
CA GLY A 468 1.83 34.93 -8.10
C GLY A 468 2.90 34.89 -9.18
N LYS A 469 4.20 34.88 -8.82
CA LYS A 469 5.31 34.81 -9.78
C LYS A 469 6.48 34.01 -9.23
N TRP A 470 7.31 33.52 -10.14
CA TRP A 470 8.62 32.98 -9.80
C TRP A 470 9.60 34.13 -9.56
N ASP A 471 10.29 34.15 -8.42
CA ASP A 471 11.24 35.21 -8.12
C ASP A 471 12.60 35.03 -8.82
N ALA A 472 13.30 36.14 -9.03
CA ALA A 472 14.70 36.14 -9.41
C ALA A 472 15.57 36.12 -8.14
N TYR A 473 16.68 35.40 -8.18
CA TYR A 473 17.64 35.32 -7.10
C TYR A 473 19.07 35.44 -7.65
N ALA A 474 20.05 35.66 -6.78
CA ALA A 474 21.44 35.79 -7.21
C ALA A 474 21.93 34.50 -7.89
N SER A 475 22.37 34.62 -9.14
CA SER A 475 22.94 33.50 -9.90
C SER A 475 24.33 33.11 -9.40
N ALA A 476 24.60 31.82 -9.35
CA ALA A 476 25.89 31.25 -9.03
C ALA A 476 26.14 29.96 -9.84
N ALA A 477 27.40 29.53 -9.88
CA ALA A 477 27.71 28.23 -10.44
C ALA A 477 27.23 27.11 -9.51
N ALA A 478 26.48 26.16 -10.05
CA ALA A 478 26.10 24.95 -9.35
C ALA A 478 27.36 24.15 -8.98
N THR A 479 27.36 23.57 -7.78
CA THR A 479 28.48 22.76 -7.29
C THR A 479 28.22 21.30 -7.61
N MET A 480 29.18 20.64 -8.27
CA MET A 480 29.11 19.21 -8.53
C MET A 480 29.46 18.41 -7.27
N SER A 481 28.57 17.53 -6.85
CA SER A 481 28.73 16.61 -5.71
C SER A 481 28.49 15.19 -6.21
N GLY A 482 29.58 14.46 -6.45
CA GLY A 482 29.51 13.16 -7.12
C GLY A 482 28.99 13.31 -8.56
N SER A 483 27.90 12.60 -8.88
CA SER A 483 27.24 12.64 -10.19
C SER A 483 26.08 13.64 -10.28
N MET A 484 25.85 14.44 -9.23
CA MET A 484 24.76 15.42 -9.17
C MET A 484 25.31 16.84 -9.08
N TYR A 485 24.54 17.80 -9.57
CA TYR A 485 24.73 19.22 -9.30
C TYR A 485 23.91 19.62 -8.08
N SER A 486 24.34 20.66 -7.38
CA SER A 486 23.70 21.16 -6.17
C SER A 486 23.84 22.67 -6.05
N MET A 487 22.81 23.29 -5.44
CA MET A 487 22.79 24.71 -5.08
C MET A 487 22.06 24.90 -3.76
N THR A 488 22.43 25.96 -3.04
CA THR A 488 21.82 26.33 -1.77
C THR A 488 21.19 27.71 -1.85
N ARG A 489 19.95 27.84 -1.37
CA ARG A 489 19.31 29.12 -1.07
C ARG A 489 19.18 29.23 0.44
N ALA A 490 19.88 30.19 1.01
CA ALA A 490 19.93 30.43 2.45
C ALA A 490 18.75 31.28 2.91
N GLY A 491 18.37 31.14 4.18
CA GLY A 491 17.40 32.04 4.84
C GLY A 491 15.95 31.91 4.32
N VAL A 492 15.55 30.72 3.85
CA VAL A 492 14.19 30.47 3.35
C VAL A 492 13.23 30.40 4.53
N ASN A 493 12.29 31.35 4.59
CA ASN A 493 11.31 31.50 5.68
C ASN A 493 9.85 31.50 5.22
N SER A 494 9.62 31.25 3.93
CA SER A 494 8.30 31.01 3.35
C SER A 494 8.40 29.85 2.37
N PHE A 495 7.32 29.08 2.25
CA PHE A 495 7.32 27.81 1.53
C PHE A 495 6.21 27.76 0.50
N SER A 496 6.59 27.34 -0.70
CA SER A 496 5.71 27.12 -1.84
C SER A 496 6.52 26.28 -2.86
N PRO A 497 6.10 26.15 -4.13
CA PRO A 497 6.95 25.56 -5.16
C PRO A 497 8.30 26.30 -5.31
N PHE A 498 9.37 25.52 -5.43
CA PHE A 498 10.71 25.98 -5.80
C PHE A 498 11.17 25.29 -7.08
N ALA A 499 11.97 25.97 -7.88
CA ALA A 499 12.55 25.46 -9.12
C ALA A 499 13.98 25.97 -9.30
N VAL A 500 14.75 25.37 -10.21
CA VAL A 500 16.11 25.83 -10.54
C VAL A 500 16.11 26.42 -11.94
N PHE A 501 16.45 27.70 -12.04
CA PHE A 501 16.52 28.48 -13.27
C PHE A 501 17.95 28.94 -13.53
N ASP A 502 18.26 29.31 -14.77
CA ASP A 502 19.44 30.10 -15.08
C ASP A 502 19.07 31.57 -15.38
N GLU A 503 20.09 32.42 -15.55
CA GLU A 503 19.91 33.85 -15.83
C GLU A 503 19.10 34.15 -17.12
N ASN A 504 18.94 33.19 -18.02
CA ASN A 504 18.20 33.33 -19.27
C ASN A 504 16.73 32.91 -19.15
N THR A 505 16.30 32.43 -17.99
CA THR A 505 14.90 32.05 -17.75
C THR A 505 14.02 33.28 -17.56
N THR A 506 13.05 33.50 -18.45
CA THR A 506 12.21 34.72 -18.46
C THR A 506 10.82 34.52 -17.85
N LEU A 507 10.68 33.63 -16.86
CA LEU A 507 9.41 33.39 -16.16
C LEU A 507 9.13 34.40 -15.03
N SER A 508 10.18 35.11 -14.59
CA SER A 508 10.02 36.28 -13.74
C SER A 508 9.64 37.46 -14.63
N VAL A 509 8.46 38.02 -14.39
CA VAL A 509 8.29 39.44 -14.64
C VAL A 509 8.88 40.12 -13.41
N ASP A 510 10.11 40.62 -13.55
CA ASP A 510 10.55 41.67 -12.65
C ASP A 510 9.43 42.71 -12.70
N GLU A 511 8.82 42.98 -11.55
CA GLU A 511 8.23 44.29 -11.40
C GLU A 511 9.42 45.21 -11.59
N ILE A 512 9.48 45.89 -12.74
CA ILE A 512 10.32 47.07 -12.91
C ILE A 512 10.17 47.82 -11.60
N ALA A 513 11.24 47.86 -10.82
CA ALA A 513 11.28 48.45 -9.49
C ALA A 513 10.40 49.70 -9.52
N ALA A 514 9.32 49.68 -8.72
CA ALA A 514 8.27 50.68 -8.63
C ALA A 514 8.53 51.91 -9.50
N ASN A 515 7.75 52.09 -10.58
CA ASN A 515 7.70 53.37 -11.30
C ASN A 515 7.80 54.50 -10.28
N LEU A 516 8.94 55.19 -10.24
CA LEU A 516 9.08 56.43 -9.50
C LEU A 516 7.89 57.29 -9.95
N ALA A 517 7.01 57.68 -9.02
CA ALA A 517 5.94 58.58 -9.37
C ALA A 517 6.59 59.94 -9.69
N VAL A 518 6.81 60.20 -10.98
CA VAL A 518 7.30 61.48 -11.48
C VAL A 518 6.09 62.39 -11.59
N ASN A 519 5.96 63.31 -10.65
CA ASN A 519 4.91 64.32 -10.65
C ASN A 519 5.46 65.62 -11.27
N ILE A 520 4.76 66.13 -12.28
CA ILE A 520 5.07 67.40 -12.95
C ILE A 520 3.93 68.37 -12.66
N TYR A 521 4.25 69.53 -12.07
CA TYR A 521 3.24 70.52 -11.72
C TYR A 521 3.76 71.97 -11.81
N PRO A 522 2.91 72.95 -12.13
CA PRO A 522 1.52 72.76 -12.55
C PRO A 522 1.44 72.08 -13.92
N ASN A 523 0.32 71.43 -14.20
CA ASN A 523 0.00 70.88 -15.51
C ASN A 523 -1.50 71.09 -15.75
N PRO A 524 -1.93 72.01 -16.64
CA PRO A 524 -1.11 72.81 -17.56
C PRO A 524 -0.16 73.82 -16.90
N ALA A 525 0.93 74.20 -17.59
CA ALA A 525 1.93 75.18 -17.12
C ALA A 525 2.12 76.33 -18.13
N ASN A 526 2.40 77.54 -17.62
CA ASN A 526 2.77 78.70 -18.43
C ASN A 526 4.29 78.77 -18.62
N ASP A 527 5.04 79.25 -17.62
CA ASP A 527 6.48 79.51 -17.79
C ASP A 527 7.40 78.47 -17.14
N VAL A 528 6.92 77.75 -16.13
CA VAL A 528 7.76 76.87 -15.29
C VAL A 528 6.99 75.60 -14.91
N ILE A 529 7.69 74.47 -14.95
CA ILE A 529 7.25 73.19 -14.36
C ILE A 529 8.18 72.80 -13.20
N ASN A 530 7.61 72.17 -12.17
CA ASN A 530 8.32 71.61 -11.04
C ASN A 530 8.26 70.08 -11.11
N ILE A 531 9.35 69.45 -10.71
CA ILE A 531 9.53 68.00 -10.74
C ILE A 531 9.57 67.47 -9.30
N SER A 532 8.66 66.57 -8.95
CA SER A 532 8.75 65.81 -7.71
C SER A 532 8.83 64.32 -8.01
N VAL A 533 9.80 63.64 -7.39
CA VAL A 533 10.09 62.21 -7.60
C VAL A 533 10.10 61.51 -6.24
N THR A 534 9.35 60.41 -6.12
CA THR A 534 9.28 59.62 -4.87
C THR A 534 10.48 58.68 -4.72
N GLY A 535 11.57 59.11 -4.07
CA GLY A 535 12.71 58.24 -3.72
C GLY A 535 14.03 58.99 -3.52
N ASN A 536 15.11 58.26 -3.20
CA ASN A 536 16.46 58.82 -2.98
C ASN A 536 17.24 59.02 -4.29
N ASN A 537 16.69 59.77 -5.26
CA ASN A 537 17.44 60.19 -6.46
C ASN A 537 17.90 61.65 -6.32
N THR A 538 19.20 61.85 -6.14
CA THR A 538 19.79 63.18 -5.91
C THR A 538 20.22 63.89 -7.19
N ASN A 539 20.48 63.18 -8.29
CA ASN A 539 20.86 63.74 -9.59
C ASN A 539 20.21 62.95 -10.74
N MET A 540 19.50 63.64 -11.64
CA MET A 540 18.80 63.06 -12.79
C MET A 540 19.04 63.90 -14.05
N ASN A 541 18.97 63.28 -15.23
CA ASN A 541 18.95 64.01 -16.49
C ASN A 541 17.51 64.11 -17.01
N ALA A 542 17.02 65.34 -17.21
CA ALA A 542 15.72 65.63 -17.79
C ALA A 542 15.85 65.91 -19.29
N GLU A 543 14.98 65.30 -20.08
CA GLU A 543 14.82 65.56 -21.51
C GLU A 543 13.34 65.81 -21.82
N ILE A 544 13.03 66.92 -22.49
CA ILE A 544 11.65 67.25 -22.91
C ILE A 544 11.52 66.99 -24.40
N TYR A 545 10.45 66.28 -24.78
CA TYR A 545 10.12 65.88 -26.13
C TYR A 545 8.82 66.54 -26.58
N ASN A 546 8.77 67.03 -27.82
CA ASN A 546 7.52 67.41 -28.47
C ASN A 546 6.75 66.16 -28.96
N VAL A 547 5.53 66.36 -29.49
CA VAL A 547 4.69 65.26 -30.02
C VAL A 547 5.31 64.51 -31.20
N SER A 548 6.29 65.09 -31.90
CA SER A 548 7.02 64.46 -32.99
C SER A 548 8.25 63.66 -32.50
N GLY A 549 8.45 63.56 -31.19
CA GLY A 549 9.58 62.86 -30.58
C GLY A 549 10.91 63.61 -30.66
N GLN A 550 10.92 64.88 -31.04
CA GLN A 550 12.13 65.70 -31.05
C GLN A 550 12.42 66.23 -29.65
N VAL A 551 13.68 66.15 -29.22
CA VAL A 551 14.12 66.75 -27.95
C VAL A 551 14.20 68.27 -28.11
N VAL A 552 13.43 69.00 -27.31
CA VAL A 552 13.37 70.47 -27.29
C VAL A 552 14.09 71.09 -26.09
N TYR A 553 14.40 70.30 -25.07
CA TYR A 553 15.11 70.75 -23.87
C TYR A 553 15.88 69.60 -23.22
N LYS A 554 17.06 69.89 -22.66
CA LYS A 554 17.85 68.97 -21.82
C LYS A 554 18.46 69.71 -20.64
N ALA A 555 18.40 69.13 -19.44
CA ALA A 555 19.10 69.66 -18.26
C ALA A 555 19.39 68.57 -17.23
N ALA A 556 20.41 68.80 -16.39
CA ALA A 556 20.57 68.06 -15.14
C ALA A 556 19.62 68.67 -14.09
N VAL A 557 18.91 67.81 -13.36
CA VAL A 557 17.90 68.20 -12.36
C VAL A 557 18.03 67.34 -11.10
N GLN A 558 17.52 67.86 -9.98
CA GLN A 558 17.41 67.15 -8.71
C GLN A 558 15.92 67.02 -8.32
N ASN A 559 15.61 66.25 -7.28
CA ASN A 559 14.25 66.22 -6.74
C ASN A 559 13.82 67.65 -6.32
N ASN A 560 12.58 68.04 -6.62
CA ASN A 560 12.03 69.38 -6.42
C ASN A 560 12.70 70.51 -7.23
N SER A 561 13.39 70.18 -8.32
CA SER A 561 13.90 71.19 -9.26
C SER A 561 12.78 71.80 -10.11
N SER A 562 12.99 73.04 -10.55
CA SER A 562 12.13 73.73 -11.52
C SER A 562 12.83 73.82 -12.89
N ILE A 563 12.04 73.72 -13.96
CA ILE A 563 12.48 73.91 -15.34
C ILE A 563 11.69 75.07 -15.95
N ASN A 564 12.42 76.03 -16.53
CA ASN A 564 11.82 77.10 -17.32
C ASN A 564 11.46 76.59 -18.73
N ILE A 565 10.19 76.70 -19.08
CA ILE A 565 9.60 76.31 -20.37
C ILE A 565 8.99 77.50 -21.13
N SER A 566 9.27 78.75 -20.73
CA SER A 566 8.69 79.96 -21.34
C SER A 566 8.99 80.09 -22.84
N ASN A 567 10.08 79.48 -23.29
CA ASN A 567 10.53 79.50 -24.68
C ASN A 567 9.93 78.36 -25.52
N LEU A 568 9.13 77.47 -24.94
CA LEU A 568 8.44 76.40 -25.66
C LEU A 568 7.09 76.92 -26.19
N PRO A 569 6.74 76.63 -27.46
CA PRO A 569 5.41 76.91 -27.99
C PRO A 569 4.30 76.18 -27.20
N ASP A 570 3.07 76.69 -27.28
CA ASP A 570 1.92 76.04 -26.64
C ASP A 570 1.64 74.68 -27.28
N GLY A 571 1.44 73.65 -26.45
CA GLY A 571 1.34 72.29 -26.94
C GLY A 571 1.55 71.21 -25.89
N MET A 572 1.49 69.96 -26.35
CA MET A 572 1.71 68.77 -25.53
C MET A 572 3.19 68.35 -25.57
N TYR A 573 3.74 68.04 -24.40
CA TYR A 573 5.12 67.61 -24.23
C TYR A 573 5.22 66.39 -23.31
N TYR A 574 6.32 65.65 -23.47
CA TYR A 574 6.71 64.57 -22.57
C TYR A 574 8.06 64.91 -21.94
N ILE A 575 8.18 64.78 -20.63
CA ILE A 575 9.46 64.86 -19.93
C ILE A 575 9.91 63.46 -19.52
N LYS A 576 11.13 63.09 -19.90
CA LYS A 576 11.81 61.87 -19.49
C LYS A 576 12.89 62.22 -18.47
N LEU A 577 12.89 61.53 -17.33
CA LEU A 577 13.91 61.63 -16.31
C LEU A 577 14.72 60.33 -16.29
N ASN A 578 16.03 60.46 -16.42
CA ASN A 578 16.95 59.33 -16.30
C ASN A 578 17.82 59.51 -15.04
N GLY A 579 17.56 58.69 -14.01
CA GLY A 579 18.34 58.64 -12.76
C GLY A 579 19.34 57.48 -12.75
N GLN A 580 20.13 57.36 -11.66
CA GLN A 580 21.10 56.26 -11.51
C GLN A 580 20.41 54.91 -11.24
N THR A 581 19.29 54.92 -10.52
CA THR A 581 18.61 53.71 -10.06
C THR A 581 17.23 53.50 -10.69
N ALA A 582 16.67 54.50 -11.36
CA ALA A 582 15.38 54.40 -12.04
C ALA A 582 15.15 55.52 -13.07
N ASN A 583 14.27 55.25 -14.03
CA ASN A 583 13.87 56.17 -15.10
C ASN A 583 12.34 56.36 -15.05
N GLY A 584 11.85 57.55 -15.44
CA GLY A 584 10.41 57.84 -15.49
C GLY A 584 10.06 58.78 -16.65
N THR A 585 8.83 58.72 -17.15
CA THR A 585 8.33 59.62 -18.20
C THR A 585 6.95 60.14 -17.83
N GLN A 586 6.74 61.45 -17.95
CA GLN A 586 5.47 62.11 -17.62
C GLN A 586 5.05 63.08 -18.72
N LYS A 587 3.75 63.16 -19.01
CA LYS A 587 3.15 64.12 -19.96
C LYS A 587 2.79 65.43 -19.25
N PHE A 588 3.02 66.57 -19.90
CA PHE A 588 2.49 67.88 -19.49
C PHE A 588 2.00 68.73 -20.68
N ILE A 589 1.20 69.76 -20.38
CA ILE A 589 0.63 70.71 -21.35
C ILE A 589 1.21 72.11 -21.08
N LYS A 590 1.78 72.75 -22.10
CA LYS A 590 2.22 74.16 -22.10
C LYS A 590 1.11 75.04 -22.67
N GLN A 591 0.78 76.14 -21.99
CA GLN A 591 -0.25 77.13 -22.37
C GLN A 591 0.27 78.57 -22.26
#